data_AF-A0A0C2DNA9-F1
#
_entry.id   AF-A0A0C2DNA9-F1
#
_cell.length_a   1.000
_cell.length_b   1.000
_cell.length_c   1.000
_cell.angle_alpha   90.00
_cell.angle_beta   90.00
_cell.angle_gamma   90.00
#
_symmetry.space_group_name_H-M   'P 1'
#
loop_
_entity.id
_entity.type
_entity.pdbx_description
1 polymer ?
#
loop_
_entity_poly.entity_id
_entity_poly.type
_entity_poly.pdbx_seq_one_letter_code
_entity_poly.pdbx_strand_id
1 'polypeptide(L)'
;MIFETLPTSVRSGTFDEVVEAKRTRLCEDNNSARLKAMTALRKLNMREGQSVTEFCLVLERIASRAYPDTPPEAISLQKAEILFNQLARWEGSYTLADALETSDKEAVYEKVKEAALRLELTKRTANEMAQSRILMKTPLTRSSEQRSGSSRMLEISESWKASSSEGRKVGNDKTIKGTATKSEKEVKCFKCGKKAKRGT
;
A
#
# COMPACT_ATOMS: atom_id res chain seq x y z
N MET A 1 -32.74 -18.43 -25.87
CA MET A 1 -33.07 -19.71 -26.54
C MET A 1 -31.87 -20.18 -27.35
N ILE A 2 -31.07 -21.11 -26.80
CA ILE A 2 -29.79 -21.53 -27.44
C ILE A 2 -29.99 -22.76 -28.33
N PHE A 3 -31.02 -23.58 -28.05
CA PHE A 3 -31.31 -24.81 -28.79
C PHE A 3 -31.73 -24.58 -30.25
N GLU A 4 -32.60 -23.60 -30.52
CA GLU A 4 -33.10 -23.31 -31.88
C GLU A 4 -32.03 -22.75 -32.82
N THR A 5 -30.93 -22.25 -32.26
CA THR A 5 -29.79 -21.75 -33.02
C THR A 5 -28.81 -22.84 -33.46
N LEU A 6 -29.06 -24.10 -33.06
CA LEU A 6 -28.27 -25.25 -33.49
C LEU A 6 -28.70 -25.72 -34.90
N PRO A 7 -27.76 -26.23 -35.71
CA PRO A 7 -28.07 -26.83 -37.00
C PRO A 7 -29.15 -27.90 -36.88
N THR A 8 -30.06 -27.96 -37.85
CA THR A 8 -31.21 -28.89 -37.82
C THR A 8 -30.78 -30.36 -37.79
N SER A 9 -29.60 -30.67 -38.32
CA SER A 9 -28.95 -31.99 -38.24
C SER A 9 -28.61 -32.39 -36.80
N VAL A 10 -28.11 -31.46 -35.98
CA VAL A 10 -27.76 -31.71 -34.58
C VAL A 10 -29.00 -31.74 -33.70
N ARG A 11 -30.01 -30.89 -33.97
CA ARG A 11 -31.27 -30.88 -33.22
C ARG A 11 -32.09 -32.16 -33.37
N SER A 12 -31.92 -32.86 -34.49
CA SER A 12 -32.57 -34.13 -34.78
C SER A 12 -31.70 -35.33 -34.42
N GLY A 13 -30.48 -35.09 -33.92
CA GLY A 13 -29.54 -36.10 -33.48
C GLY A 13 -29.84 -36.61 -32.07
N THR A 14 -28.87 -37.31 -31.49
CA THR A 14 -29.01 -37.84 -30.13
C THR A 14 -28.97 -36.74 -29.08
N PHE A 15 -29.51 -37.02 -27.88
CA PHE A 15 -29.48 -36.06 -26.77
C PHE A 15 -28.05 -35.63 -26.43
N ASP A 16 -27.09 -36.56 -26.47
CA ASP A 16 -25.69 -36.26 -26.19
C ASP A 16 -25.07 -35.33 -27.25
N GLU A 17 -25.36 -35.53 -28.54
CA GLU A 17 -24.92 -34.63 -29.60
C GLU A 17 -25.47 -33.20 -29.42
N VAL A 18 -26.74 -33.09 -29.02
CA VAL A 18 -27.36 -31.80 -28.70
C VAL A 18 -26.71 -31.14 -27.48
N VAL A 19 -26.43 -31.91 -26.44
CA VAL A 19 -25.81 -31.41 -25.20
C VAL A 19 -24.37 -30.97 -25.47
N GLU A 20 -23.59 -31.74 -26.21
CA GLU A 20 -22.23 -31.36 -26.62
C GLU A 20 -22.24 -30.09 -27.46
N ALA A 21 -23.10 -29.99 -28.47
CA ALA A 21 -23.20 -28.77 -29.28
C ALA A 21 -23.63 -27.54 -28.47
N LYS A 22 -24.48 -27.71 -27.43
CA LYS A 22 -24.78 -26.65 -26.47
C LYS A 22 -23.57 -26.27 -25.63
N ARG A 23 -22.81 -27.25 -25.13
CA ARG A 23 -21.57 -27.01 -24.35
C ARG A 23 -20.52 -26.28 -25.19
N THR A 24 -20.33 -26.66 -26.45
CA THR A 24 -19.41 -25.98 -27.38
C THR A 24 -19.75 -24.50 -27.52
N ARG A 25 -21.02 -24.16 -27.78
CA ARG A 25 -21.44 -22.75 -27.89
C ARG A 25 -21.29 -21.98 -26.57
N LEU A 26 -21.64 -22.58 -25.44
CA LEU A 26 -21.41 -21.96 -24.12
C LEU A 26 -19.92 -21.74 -23.85
N CYS A 27 -19.05 -22.62 -24.34
CA CYS A 27 -17.60 -22.46 -24.27
C CYS A 27 -17.10 -21.29 -25.15
N GLU A 28 -17.66 -21.10 -26.34
CA GLU A 28 -17.39 -19.92 -27.19
C GLU A 28 -17.81 -18.62 -26.49
N ASP A 29 -18.99 -18.62 -25.85
CA ASP A 29 -19.45 -17.50 -25.03
C ASP A 29 -18.48 -17.23 -23.86
N ASN A 30 -17.98 -18.29 -23.21
CA ASN A 30 -16.95 -18.19 -22.16
C ASN A 30 -15.65 -17.57 -22.70
N ASN A 31 -15.19 -17.97 -23.89
CA ASN A 31 -14.02 -17.37 -24.54
C ASN A 31 -14.24 -15.89 -24.86
N SER A 32 -15.41 -15.52 -25.37
CA SER A 32 -15.75 -14.11 -25.62
C SER A 32 -15.78 -13.29 -24.33
N ALA A 33 -16.33 -13.85 -23.24
CA ALA A 33 -16.36 -13.22 -21.92
C ALA A 33 -14.95 -13.07 -21.33
N ARG A 34 -14.10 -14.08 -21.50
CA ARG A 34 -12.68 -14.06 -21.13
C ARG A 34 -11.92 -12.97 -21.88
N LEU A 35 -12.11 -12.86 -23.20
CA LEU A 35 -11.49 -11.81 -24.00
C LEU A 35 -11.95 -10.40 -23.60
N LYS A 36 -13.24 -10.24 -23.28
CA LYS A 36 -13.78 -8.99 -22.71
C LYS A 36 -13.12 -8.66 -21.37
N ALA A 37 -12.96 -9.65 -20.48
CA ALA A 37 -12.29 -9.47 -19.20
C ALA A 37 -10.80 -9.13 -19.36
N MET A 38 -10.08 -9.79 -20.25
CA MET A 38 -8.68 -9.45 -20.56
C MET A 38 -8.55 -8.03 -21.12
N THR A 39 -9.49 -7.60 -21.97
CA THR A 39 -9.53 -6.22 -22.48
C THR A 39 -9.83 -5.22 -21.37
N ALA A 40 -10.76 -5.53 -20.47
CA ALA A 40 -11.06 -4.70 -19.32
C ALA A 40 -9.86 -4.59 -18.37
N LEU A 41 -9.11 -5.68 -18.17
CA LEU A 41 -7.92 -5.70 -17.33
C LEU A 41 -6.82 -4.77 -17.87
N ARG A 42 -6.55 -4.81 -19.19
CA ARG A 42 -5.55 -3.93 -19.84
C ARG A 42 -5.93 -2.45 -19.81
N LYS A 43 -7.23 -2.14 -19.81
CA LYS A 43 -7.76 -0.77 -19.80
C LYS A 43 -8.11 -0.29 -18.39
N LEU A 44 -7.86 -1.10 -17.36
CA LEU A 44 -8.21 -0.77 -15.99
C LEU A 44 -7.36 0.41 -15.52
N ASN A 45 -8.02 1.49 -15.11
CA ASN A 45 -7.38 2.66 -14.55
C ASN A 45 -8.04 3.04 -13.22
N MET A 46 -7.24 3.56 -12.31
CA MET A 46 -7.70 4.06 -11.03
C MET A 46 -8.41 5.40 -11.24
N ARG A 47 -9.62 5.54 -10.69
CA ARG A 47 -10.41 6.76 -10.83
C ARG A 47 -9.95 7.82 -9.82
N GLU A 48 -10.23 9.08 -10.12
CA GLU A 48 -10.04 10.16 -9.16
C GLU A 48 -10.88 9.92 -7.91
N GLY A 49 -10.25 10.04 -6.74
CA GLY A 49 -10.90 9.78 -5.44
C GLY A 49 -11.12 8.30 -5.09
N GLN A 50 -10.80 7.36 -5.98
CA GLN A 50 -10.87 5.93 -5.68
C GLN A 50 -9.75 5.53 -4.72
N SER A 51 -10.09 4.71 -3.72
CA SER A 51 -9.08 4.15 -2.82
C SER A 51 -8.29 3.01 -3.46
N VAL A 52 -7.06 2.81 -3.01
CA VAL A 52 -6.21 1.68 -3.43
C VAL A 52 -6.90 0.35 -3.15
N THR A 53 -7.58 0.24 -1.99
CA THR A 53 -8.32 -0.98 -1.61
C THR A 53 -9.42 -1.31 -2.62
N GLU A 54 -10.26 -0.34 -2.98
CA GLU A 54 -11.34 -0.53 -3.95
C GLU A 54 -10.78 -0.89 -5.33
N PHE A 55 -9.69 -0.25 -5.74
CA PHE A 55 -9.02 -0.55 -6.99
C PHE A 55 -8.52 -2.00 -7.03
N CYS A 56 -7.84 -2.46 -5.98
CA CYS A 56 -7.34 -3.84 -5.87
C CYS A 56 -8.48 -4.87 -5.95
N LEU A 57 -9.62 -4.63 -5.30
CA LEU A 57 -10.79 -5.52 -5.37
C LEU A 57 -11.33 -5.64 -6.80
N VAL A 58 -11.41 -4.52 -7.53
CA VAL A 58 -11.85 -4.52 -8.94
C VAL A 58 -10.83 -5.25 -9.82
N LEU A 59 -9.54 -5.00 -9.61
CA LEU A 59 -8.44 -5.68 -10.31
C LEU A 59 -8.50 -7.19 -10.13
N GLU A 60 -8.64 -7.67 -8.89
CA GLU A 60 -8.76 -9.10 -8.55
C GLU A 60 -9.99 -9.74 -9.19
N ARG A 61 -11.14 -9.05 -9.16
CA ARG A 61 -12.38 -9.53 -9.78
C ARG A 61 -12.29 -9.63 -11.29
N ILE A 62 -11.63 -8.69 -11.96
CA ILE A 62 -11.45 -8.75 -13.41
C ILE A 62 -10.40 -9.82 -13.77
N ALA A 63 -9.32 -9.92 -13.01
CA ALA A 63 -8.26 -10.90 -13.24
C ALA A 63 -8.78 -12.35 -13.12
N SER A 64 -9.59 -12.66 -12.10
CA SER A 64 -10.22 -13.98 -11.94
C SER A 64 -11.14 -14.36 -13.11
N ARG A 65 -11.78 -13.38 -13.76
CA ARG A 65 -12.59 -13.60 -14.97
C ARG A 65 -11.76 -13.71 -16.25
N ALA A 66 -10.63 -13.01 -16.31
CA ALA A 66 -9.72 -13.04 -17.46
C ALA A 66 -8.88 -14.33 -17.50
N TYR A 67 -8.59 -14.90 -16.33
CA TYR A 67 -7.73 -16.06 -16.15
C TYR A 67 -8.32 -17.08 -15.17
N PRO A 68 -9.47 -17.70 -15.50
CA PRO A 68 -10.12 -18.65 -14.58
C PRO A 68 -9.32 -19.94 -14.36
N ASP A 69 -8.54 -20.36 -15.36
CA ASP A 69 -7.78 -21.62 -15.33
C ASP A 69 -6.31 -21.43 -14.95
N THR A 70 -5.90 -20.18 -14.65
CA THR A 70 -4.50 -19.84 -14.40
C THR A 70 -4.28 -19.69 -12.90
N PRO A 71 -3.21 -20.28 -12.34
CA PRO A 71 -2.90 -20.13 -10.92
C PRO A 71 -2.69 -18.64 -10.57
N PRO A 72 -3.14 -18.20 -9.38
CA PRO A 72 -3.06 -16.80 -8.97
C PRO A 72 -1.61 -16.27 -8.94
N GLU A 73 -0.64 -17.15 -8.70
CA GLU A 73 0.79 -16.86 -8.69
C GLU A 73 1.29 -16.44 -10.08
N ALA A 74 0.79 -17.09 -11.15
CA ALA A 74 1.20 -16.79 -12.52
C ALA A 74 0.67 -15.45 -13.03
N ILE A 75 -0.41 -14.92 -12.43
CA ILE A 75 -0.95 -13.58 -12.72
C ILE A 75 -0.52 -12.53 -11.69
N SER A 76 0.22 -12.93 -10.65
CA SER A 76 0.67 -12.06 -9.55
C SER A 76 1.48 -10.88 -10.08
N LEU A 77 2.48 -11.15 -10.93
CA LEU A 77 3.32 -10.12 -11.52
C LEU A 77 2.52 -9.13 -12.39
N GLN A 78 1.60 -9.63 -13.22
CA GLN A 78 0.76 -8.78 -14.06
C GLN A 78 -0.14 -7.86 -13.22
N LYS A 79 -0.73 -8.37 -12.14
CA LYS A 79 -1.54 -7.57 -11.22
C LYS A 79 -0.68 -6.52 -10.50
N ALA A 80 0.54 -6.88 -10.11
CA ALA A 80 1.50 -5.97 -9.47
C ALA A 80 1.91 -4.84 -10.42
N GLU A 81 2.21 -5.15 -11.68
CA GLU A 81 2.55 -4.17 -12.71
C GLU A 81 1.40 -3.19 -12.96
N ILE A 82 0.17 -3.69 -13.09
CA ILE A 82 -1.02 -2.83 -13.27
C ILE A 82 -1.17 -1.89 -12.07
N LEU A 83 -1.07 -2.41 -10.84
CA LEU A 83 -1.18 -1.59 -9.63
C LEU A 83 -0.07 -0.54 -9.54
N PHE A 84 1.18 -0.93 -9.84
CA PHE A 84 2.32 -0.01 -9.88
C PHE A 84 2.09 1.13 -10.88
N ASN A 85 1.67 0.82 -12.10
CA ASN A 85 1.42 1.83 -13.14
C ASN A 85 0.36 2.86 -12.74
N GLN A 86 -0.67 2.45 -11.99
CA GLN A 86 -1.69 3.38 -11.49
C GLN A 86 -1.17 4.33 -10.41
N LEU A 87 -0.16 3.90 -9.65
CA LEU A 87 0.41 4.64 -8.53
C LEU A 87 1.78 5.25 -8.83
N ALA A 88 2.33 5.04 -10.03
CA ALA A 88 3.67 5.49 -10.42
C ALA A 88 3.87 7.01 -10.25
N ARG A 89 2.80 7.80 -10.45
CA ARG A 89 2.81 9.26 -10.32
C ARG A 89 2.65 9.75 -8.88
N TRP A 90 2.39 8.87 -7.92
CA TRP A 90 2.26 9.24 -6.52
C TRP A 90 3.65 9.46 -5.91
N GLU A 91 3.77 10.47 -5.05
CA GLU A 91 4.99 10.68 -4.27
C GLU A 91 5.25 9.45 -3.39
N GLY A 92 6.46 8.89 -3.45
CA GLY A 92 6.81 7.66 -2.73
C GLY A 92 6.56 6.36 -3.50
N SER A 93 6.18 6.43 -4.78
CA SER A 93 5.93 5.25 -5.63
C SER A 93 7.13 4.30 -5.79
N TYR A 94 8.35 4.78 -5.53
CA TYR A 94 9.56 3.94 -5.53
C TYR A 94 9.48 2.77 -4.53
N THR A 95 8.71 2.90 -3.45
CA THR A 95 8.49 1.81 -2.48
C THR A 95 7.74 0.62 -3.09
N LEU A 96 6.94 0.85 -4.12
CA LEU A 96 6.27 -0.21 -4.88
C LEU A 96 7.25 -0.86 -5.87
N ALA A 97 8.15 -0.08 -6.47
CA ALA A 97 9.20 -0.62 -7.34
C ALA A 97 10.18 -1.50 -6.55
N ASP A 98 10.61 -1.06 -5.37
CA ASP A 98 11.43 -1.86 -4.45
C ASP A 98 10.74 -3.18 -4.07
N ALA A 99 9.44 -3.14 -3.74
CA ALA A 99 8.66 -4.33 -3.49
C ALA A 99 8.55 -5.25 -4.73
N LEU A 100 8.49 -4.69 -5.93
CA LEU A 100 8.43 -5.45 -7.18
C LEU A 100 9.76 -6.18 -7.48
N GLU A 101 10.89 -5.57 -7.15
CA GLU A 101 12.24 -6.11 -7.38
C GLU A 101 12.67 -7.14 -6.31
N THR A 102 12.24 -6.95 -5.06
CA THR A 102 12.70 -7.75 -3.92
C THR A 102 11.81 -8.96 -3.59
N SER A 103 10.59 -9.00 -4.12
CA SER A 103 9.62 -10.04 -3.78
C SER A 103 9.70 -11.27 -4.67
N ASP A 104 9.34 -12.42 -4.10
CA ASP A 104 9.17 -13.65 -4.86
C ASP A 104 8.03 -13.54 -5.88
N LYS A 105 8.18 -14.21 -7.04
CA LYS A 105 7.22 -14.14 -8.15
C LYS A 105 5.79 -14.51 -7.75
N GLU A 106 5.63 -15.43 -6.80
CA GLU A 106 4.33 -15.91 -6.33
C GLU A 106 3.64 -14.87 -5.45
N ALA A 107 4.39 -14.17 -4.60
CA ALA A 107 3.89 -13.22 -3.61
C ALA A 107 4.00 -11.74 -4.01
N VAL A 108 4.57 -11.43 -5.18
CA VAL A 108 4.86 -10.06 -5.62
C VAL A 108 3.64 -9.14 -5.56
N TYR A 109 2.46 -9.62 -5.96
CA TYR A 109 1.25 -8.82 -5.89
C TYR A 109 0.88 -8.42 -4.46
N GLU A 110 0.92 -9.35 -3.52
CA GLU A 110 0.55 -9.07 -2.12
C GLU A 110 1.53 -8.08 -1.49
N LYS A 111 2.82 -8.20 -1.80
CA LYS A 111 3.86 -7.26 -1.33
C LYS A 111 3.68 -5.85 -1.90
N VAL A 112 3.42 -5.74 -3.21
CA VAL A 112 3.13 -4.45 -3.84
C VAL A 112 1.82 -3.86 -3.32
N LYS A 113 0.80 -4.67 -3.07
CA LYS A 113 -0.48 -4.25 -2.47
C LYS A 113 -0.28 -3.72 -1.06
N GLU A 114 0.51 -4.38 -0.22
CA GLU A 114 0.86 -3.92 1.12
C GLU A 114 1.59 -2.56 1.08
N ALA A 115 2.57 -2.42 0.18
CA ALA A 115 3.28 -1.16 -0.02
C ALA A 115 2.34 -0.04 -0.51
N ALA A 116 1.45 -0.35 -1.45
CA ALA A 116 0.46 0.59 -1.96
C ALA A 116 -0.51 1.09 -0.88
N LEU A 117 -0.97 0.21 0.01
CA LEU A 117 -1.84 0.58 1.13
C LEU A 117 -1.11 1.47 2.14
N ARG A 118 0.17 1.18 2.43
CA ARG A 118 1.02 2.05 3.25
C ARG A 118 1.22 3.41 2.61
N LEU A 119 1.40 3.45 1.30
CA LEU A 119 1.54 4.70 0.54
C LEU A 119 0.27 5.55 0.62
N GLU A 120 -0.90 4.94 0.44
CA GLU A 120 -2.20 5.60 0.59
C GLU A 120 -2.38 6.20 1.98
N LEU A 121 -2.07 5.43 3.03
CA LEU A 121 -2.12 5.92 4.39
C LEU A 121 -1.17 7.11 4.61
N THR A 122 0.07 7.00 4.13
CA THR A 122 1.09 8.06 4.28
C THR A 122 0.65 9.34 3.58
N LYS A 123 0.13 9.23 2.36
CA LYS A 123 -0.43 10.35 1.59
C LYS A 123 -1.60 11.00 2.32
N ARG A 124 -2.52 10.21 2.89
CA ARG A 124 -3.65 10.72 3.66
C ARG A 124 -3.19 11.50 4.89
N THR A 125 -2.31 10.92 5.70
CA THR A 125 -1.76 11.56 6.90
C THR A 125 -1.01 12.86 6.55
N ALA A 126 -0.20 12.85 5.48
CA ALA A 126 0.50 14.05 5.02
C ALA A 126 -0.46 15.17 4.61
N ASN A 127 -1.54 14.84 3.91
CA ASN A 127 -2.58 15.80 3.53
C ASN A 127 -3.31 16.37 4.75
N GLU A 128 -3.67 15.55 5.72
CA GLU A 128 -4.30 15.99 6.98
C GLU A 128 -3.39 16.94 7.76
N MET A 129 -2.08 16.64 7.85
CA MET A 129 -1.09 17.51 8.47
C MET A 129 -0.87 18.82 7.70
N ALA A 130 -0.93 18.78 6.37
CA ALA A 130 -0.84 19.99 5.55
C ALA A 130 -2.07 20.89 5.75
N GLN A 131 -3.26 20.30 5.79
CA GLN A 131 -4.52 21.02 6.03
C GLN A 131 -4.57 21.63 7.43
N SER A 132 -4.15 20.90 8.47
CA SER A 132 -4.11 21.42 9.84
C SER A 132 -3.14 22.61 9.96
N ARG A 133 -1.97 22.54 9.31
CA ARG A 133 -1.03 23.67 9.23
C ARG A 133 -1.60 24.89 8.50
N ILE A 134 -2.42 24.70 7.47
CA ILE A 134 -3.09 25.80 6.76
C ILE A 134 -4.14 26.45 7.67
N LEU A 135 -4.97 25.66 8.36
CA LEU A 135 -5.99 26.17 9.27
C LEU A 135 -5.38 27.01 10.40
N MET A 136 -4.25 26.58 10.97
CA MET A 136 -3.53 27.32 12.01
C MET A 136 -2.86 28.61 11.51
N LYS A 137 -2.69 28.77 10.19
CA LYS A 137 -2.11 29.97 9.56
C LYS A 137 -3.15 30.99 9.11
N THR A 138 -4.44 30.67 9.19
CA THR A 138 -5.52 31.65 8.92
C THR A 138 -5.45 32.75 9.99
N PRO A 139 -5.11 34.01 9.64
CA PRO A 139 -5.14 35.07 10.63
C PRO A 139 -6.59 35.25 11.05
N LEU A 140 -6.88 35.07 12.34
CA LEU A 140 -8.06 35.69 12.95
C LEU A 140 -8.02 37.16 12.53
N THR A 141 -8.98 37.55 11.70
CA THR A 141 -9.19 38.94 11.31
C THR A 141 -9.35 39.75 12.60
N ARG A 142 -8.30 40.50 12.91
CA ARG A 142 -8.21 41.42 14.02
C ARG A 142 -9.25 42.52 13.76
N SER A 143 -10.45 42.37 14.32
CA SER A 143 -11.35 43.51 14.50
C SER A 143 -10.62 44.53 15.36
N SER A 144 -10.36 45.67 14.73
CA SER A 144 -9.80 46.85 15.34
C SER A 144 -10.85 47.46 16.28
N GLU A 145 -10.65 47.32 17.59
CA GLU A 145 -11.23 48.24 18.56
C GLU A 145 -10.20 48.52 19.66
N GLN A 146 -9.69 49.75 19.63
CA GLN A 146 -8.86 50.31 20.68
C GLN A 146 -9.70 50.48 21.95
N ARG A 147 -9.20 49.98 23.09
CA ARG A 147 -8.74 50.84 24.20
C ARG A 147 -8.44 50.04 25.48
N SER A 148 -7.23 50.29 25.97
CA SER A 148 -6.88 50.54 27.37
C SER A 148 -7.09 49.44 28.41
N GLY A 149 -5.97 49.01 29.01
CA GLY A 149 -5.93 48.73 30.44
C GLY A 149 -5.40 47.35 30.86
N SER A 150 -4.23 47.41 31.49
CA SER A 150 -3.81 46.55 32.61
C SER A 150 -3.33 45.11 32.35
N SER A 151 -2.04 44.95 32.62
CA SER A 151 -1.29 43.76 33.04
C SER A 151 -2.10 42.52 33.45
N ARG A 152 -1.78 41.38 32.83
CA ARG A 152 -1.38 40.14 33.54
C ARG A 152 -0.75 39.14 32.56
N MET A 153 0.47 38.76 32.92
CA MET A 153 1.25 37.66 32.37
C MET A 153 0.56 36.32 32.69
N LEU A 154 0.30 35.50 31.68
CA LEU A 154 0.05 34.07 31.84
C LEU A 154 0.81 33.35 30.73
N GLU A 155 1.95 32.79 31.14
CA GLU A 155 2.68 31.80 30.35
C GLU A 155 1.83 30.54 30.23
N ILE A 156 1.57 30.10 29.01
CA ILE A 156 1.14 28.73 28.75
C ILE A 156 2.30 28.06 28.02
N SER A 157 3.08 27.32 28.81
CA SER A 157 4.11 26.38 28.38
C SER A 157 3.42 25.14 27.81
N GLU A 158 3.49 24.94 26.49
CA GLU A 158 3.16 23.65 25.88
C GLU A 158 4.39 22.73 25.95
N SER A 159 4.58 22.14 27.13
CA SER A 159 5.55 21.08 27.39
C SER A 159 4.98 19.74 26.93
N TRP A 160 5.48 19.21 25.82
CA TRP A 160 5.11 17.87 25.36
C TRP A 160 5.91 16.85 26.19
N LYS A 161 5.26 16.26 27.20
CA LYS A 161 5.79 15.10 27.94
C LYS A 161 5.08 13.83 27.48
N ALA A 162 5.85 12.98 26.81
CA ALA A 162 5.56 11.56 26.70
C ALA A 162 5.48 10.96 28.10
N SER A 163 4.30 10.51 28.50
CA SER A 163 4.11 9.75 29.74
C SER A 163 4.26 8.27 29.43
N SER A 164 5.39 7.72 29.84
CA SER A 164 5.58 6.30 30.09
C SER A 164 5.67 6.13 31.60
N SER A 165 4.75 5.36 32.19
CA SER A 165 5.00 4.33 33.21
C SER A 165 3.76 4.06 34.06
N GLU A 166 3.46 2.77 34.24
CA GLU A 166 3.10 2.07 35.49
C GLU A 166 2.90 0.60 35.08
N GLY A 167 3.59 -0.43 35.57
CA GLY A 167 4.33 -0.59 36.81
C GLY A 167 3.56 -1.53 37.73
N ARG A 168 3.84 -2.85 37.72
CA ARG A 168 3.59 -3.74 38.86
C ARG A 168 4.73 -4.73 39.05
N LYS A 169 5.11 -4.86 40.33
CA LYS A 169 6.34 -5.43 40.92
C LYS A 169 6.28 -6.95 41.16
N VAL A 170 7.44 -7.44 41.62
CA VAL A 170 7.76 -8.68 42.39
C VAL A 170 8.37 -9.76 41.49
N GLY A 171 9.56 -10.32 41.71
CA GLY A 171 10.59 -10.19 42.74
C GLY A 171 11.31 -11.54 42.83
N ASN A 172 12.63 -11.62 42.57
CA ASN A 172 13.60 -12.30 43.44
C ASN A 172 15.04 -12.28 42.91
N ASP A 173 15.91 -12.29 43.90
CA ASP A 173 17.36 -12.45 44.00
C ASP A 173 18.05 -13.47 43.07
N LYS A 174 19.18 -13.07 42.46
CA LYS A 174 20.49 -13.71 42.68
C LYS A 174 21.65 -12.91 42.08
N THR A 175 22.48 -12.43 43.00
CA THR A 175 23.90 -12.04 42.90
C THR A 175 24.70 -12.71 41.77
N ILE A 176 25.49 -11.91 41.02
CA ILE A 176 26.94 -12.11 40.76
C ILE A 176 27.55 -10.79 40.22
N LYS A 177 28.71 -10.44 40.81
CA LYS A 177 29.58 -9.28 40.59
C LYS A 177 30.09 -9.14 39.14
N GLY A 178 30.31 -7.90 38.69
CA GLY A 178 31.12 -7.60 37.51
C GLY A 178 31.30 -6.10 37.26
N THR A 179 32.43 -5.57 37.70
CA THR A 179 32.91 -4.18 37.68
C THR A 179 32.90 -3.47 36.32
N ALA A 180 32.62 -2.16 36.38
CA ALA A 180 32.71 -1.20 35.27
C ALA A 180 34.17 -0.89 34.87
N THR A 181 34.43 -0.82 33.57
CA THR A 181 35.53 -0.03 33.00
C THR A 181 35.10 0.59 31.66
N LYS A 182 35.05 1.94 31.65
CA LYS A 182 34.99 2.79 30.45
C LYS A 182 36.17 2.45 29.53
N SER A 183 35.90 2.11 28.27
CA SER A 183 36.93 2.11 27.21
C SER A 183 36.72 3.32 26.30
N GLU A 184 37.63 4.29 26.40
CA GLU A 184 37.79 5.36 25.41
C GLU A 184 38.20 4.72 24.07
N LYS A 185 37.31 4.72 23.08
CA LYS A 185 37.66 4.25 21.74
C LYS A 185 38.30 5.39 20.96
N GLU A 186 39.60 5.27 20.81
CA GLU A 186 40.48 6.14 20.05
C GLU A 186 40.16 6.06 18.54
N VAL A 187 39.67 7.16 17.96
CA VAL A 187 39.29 7.23 16.54
C VAL A 187 40.56 7.38 15.67
N LYS A 188 40.77 6.44 14.76
CA LYS A 188 41.87 6.46 13.77
C LYS A 188 41.34 6.85 12.39
N CYS A 189 42.15 7.52 11.58
CA CYS A 189 41.79 7.90 10.21
C CYS A 189 41.71 6.66 9.30
N PHE A 190 40.57 6.47 8.65
CA PHE A 190 40.30 5.29 7.80
C PHE A 190 41.16 5.22 6.52
N LYS A 191 41.83 6.31 6.14
CA LYS A 191 42.67 6.37 4.93
C LYS A 191 44.17 6.16 5.17
N CYS A 192 44.66 6.35 6.40
CA CYS A 192 46.11 6.25 6.70
C CYS A 192 46.45 5.60 8.04
N GLY A 193 45.47 5.16 8.83
CA GLY A 193 45.66 4.43 10.08
C GLY A 193 46.28 5.21 11.25
N LYS A 194 46.65 6.49 11.06
CA LYS A 194 47.27 7.33 12.09
C LYS A 194 46.21 7.99 12.98
N LYS A 195 46.56 8.16 14.26
CA LYS A 195 45.76 8.80 15.31
C LYS A 195 45.79 10.33 15.15
N ALA A 196 44.67 11.01 15.35
CA ALA A 196 44.62 12.47 15.36
C ALA A 196 45.25 13.01 16.66
N LYS A 197 46.33 13.78 16.56
CA LYS A 197 46.90 14.53 17.69
C LYS A 197 46.06 15.79 17.91
N ARG A 198 45.49 15.97 19.11
CA ARG A 198 44.94 17.26 19.55
C ARG A 198 46.12 18.22 19.73
N GLY A 199 46.18 19.27 18.91
CA GLY A 199 47.18 20.33 19.02
C GLY A 199 46.85 21.26 20.20
N THR A 200 47.84 21.49 21.03
CA THR A 200 47.97 22.65 21.95
C THR A 200 48.14 23.94 21.17
#